data_AF-A0A944W7D1-F1
#
_entry.id   AF-A0A944W7D1-F1
#
_cell.length_a   1.000
_cell.length_b   1.000
_cell.length_c   1.000
_cell.angle_alpha   90.00
_cell.angle_beta   90.00
_cell.angle_gamma   90.00
#
_symmetry.space_group_name_H-M   'P 1'
#
loop_
_entity.id
_entity.type
_entity.pdbx_description
1 polymer ?
#
loop_
_entity_poly.entity_id
_entity_poly.type
_entity_poly.pdbx_seq_one_letter_code
_entity_poly.pdbx_strand_id
1 'polypeptide(L)'
;MKQFAYKTLLGILLSIPLFGENISVDAPRVVLKNIEFNVSYSGDFSEQDSFALLVNGIIFSPSSITDGKVHFNQISISEIKDASFHLTSGEETIHKFNRKVIPGWISILPPIIAILLAFASRAVIPSLFAAIWFGVWSLSHFSIMDLIPSLLNSFYVYILNTMIDRDHAILILFTLMLGGMVGIIYRNGGMHGIIKHLIKKADTPRKGQIAIWLFGIIIFFDDYSNTLIVGNTSRLLCDKLKISRQKLAYLVDSTSAPVATIAVITTWIGFQVGIIADALPGLEGLDESAYMLFIHSIPYSFYPFLAIVMVGLIVTSGKDFGPMVEAEERARAGIKYAPNMDNLEADAGADADELFVKQNVNYKARNAVIPIAVLVFSMLYFIFTSGEGDTLKDILGSSDTFGALMHSTLLSALTAAALSVGQRILNLNEILDAWFSGLKFMLMGLMVLLLAWALADISKDLGTADFIVSTLGDSISMPILPSIVFLIAAATAFGSGSSWGVMAILMPLVIPLTWAVMGNNGGATPENMHILYSTIACVLTGSVWADHCSPISDTTILTSMASGCELMDHVRTQMPYAVSAGAAALLLGTLPAGFGAPWWVLLLLGIGSQVIVVKIFGRKTS
;
A
#
# COMPACT_ATOMS: atom_id res chain seq x y z
N MET A 1 24.99 46.84 17.38
CA MET A 1 26.07 47.38 16.52
C MET A 1 27.50 46.90 16.83
N LYS A 2 27.81 46.24 17.97
CA LYS A 2 29.16 45.66 18.21
C LYS A 2 29.31 44.16 17.92
N GLN A 3 28.23 43.42 17.68
CA GLN A 3 28.28 41.99 17.32
C GLN A 3 28.27 41.70 15.80
N PHE A 4 27.98 42.70 14.97
CA PHE A 4 28.01 42.55 13.51
C PHE A 4 29.45 42.69 12.97
N ALA A 5 30.28 43.52 13.61
CA ALA A 5 31.67 43.76 13.18
C ALA A 5 32.63 42.56 13.42
N TYR A 6 32.30 41.64 14.34
CA TYR A 6 33.17 40.49 14.63
C TYR A 6 32.97 39.32 13.64
N LYS A 7 31.77 39.19 13.04
CA LYS A 7 31.53 38.20 11.97
C LYS A 7 32.08 38.64 10.62
N THR A 8 32.19 39.95 10.36
CA THR A 8 32.76 40.46 9.11
C THR A 8 34.29 40.44 9.11
N LEU A 9 34.96 40.51 10.27
CA LEU A 9 36.43 40.49 10.35
C LEU A 9 37.06 39.08 10.34
N LEU A 10 36.32 38.02 10.70
CA LEU A 10 36.81 36.64 10.54
C LEU A 10 36.62 36.09 9.10
N GLY A 11 35.78 36.74 8.29
CA GLY A 11 35.50 36.34 6.91
C GLY A 11 36.49 36.86 5.85
N ILE A 12 37.53 37.61 6.23
CA ILE A 12 38.43 38.28 5.28
C ILE A 12 39.88 37.76 5.36
N LEU A 13 40.20 36.82 6.27
CA LEU A 13 41.58 36.32 6.47
C LEU A 13 41.84 34.86 6.02
N LEU A 14 40.89 34.22 5.33
CA LEU A 14 41.07 32.89 4.73
C LEU A 14 40.34 32.80 3.38
N SER A 15 40.60 33.75 2.49
CA SER A 15 40.28 33.62 1.07
C SER A 15 41.57 33.37 0.29
N ILE A 16 42.11 32.17 0.45
CA ILE A 16 42.87 31.54 -0.64
C ILE A 16 41.80 31.16 -1.67
N PRO A 17 41.89 31.61 -2.93
CA PRO A 17 40.99 31.12 -3.96
C PRO A 17 41.40 29.67 -4.24
N LEU A 18 40.74 28.72 -3.58
CA LEU A 18 40.64 27.37 -4.12
C LEU A 18 39.73 27.50 -5.33
N PHE A 19 40.31 27.39 -6.53
CA PHE A 19 39.56 27.02 -7.74
C PHE A 19 38.87 25.69 -7.43
N GLY A 20 37.62 25.77 -6.99
CA GLY A 20 36.73 24.63 -6.87
C GLY A 20 35.58 24.90 -7.82
N GLU A 21 35.63 24.29 -9.00
CA GLU A 21 34.43 24.13 -9.81
C GLU A 21 33.32 23.55 -8.93
N ASN A 22 32.09 24.02 -9.09
CA ASN A 22 30.92 23.48 -8.39
C ASN A 22 30.59 22.08 -8.93
N ILE A 23 31.46 21.11 -8.66
CA ILE A 23 31.27 19.70 -9.03
C ILE A 23 30.30 19.09 -8.01
N SER A 24 29.12 18.73 -8.49
CA SER A 24 28.16 17.91 -7.76
C SER A 24 28.41 16.43 -8.04
N VAL A 25 28.28 15.60 -7.02
CA VAL A 25 28.50 14.15 -7.12
C VAL A 25 27.21 13.43 -6.80
N ASP A 26 26.81 12.56 -7.70
CA ASP A 26 25.79 11.55 -7.46
C ASP A 26 26.49 10.19 -7.27
N ALA A 27 26.51 9.73 -6.02
CA ALA A 27 27.16 8.48 -5.62
C ALA A 27 26.40 7.87 -4.44
N PRO A 28 26.34 6.53 -4.34
CA PRO A 28 25.67 5.82 -3.23
C PRO A 28 26.11 6.34 -1.86
N ARG A 29 25.18 6.42 -0.90
CA ARG A 29 25.52 6.82 0.48
C ARG A 29 26.44 5.82 1.16
N VAL A 30 26.23 4.54 0.89
CA VAL A 30 27.14 3.45 1.26
C VAL A 30 27.41 2.57 0.04
N VAL A 31 28.59 1.96 0.00
CA VAL A 31 28.97 1.02 -1.04
C VAL A 31 28.78 -0.39 -0.51
N LEU A 32 28.16 -1.26 -1.29
CA LEU A 32 28.00 -2.65 -0.94
C LEU A 32 29.19 -3.46 -1.46
N LYS A 33 29.78 -4.27 -0.57
CA LYS A 33 30.91 -5.14 -0.92
C LYS A 33 30.53 -6.09 -2.07
N ASN A 34 31.35 -6.14 -3.12
CA ASN A 34 31.19 -6.99 -4.30
C ASN A 34 29.89 -6.74 -5.09
N ILE A 35 29.22 -5.61 -4.89
CA ILE A 35 28.06 -5.22 -5.68
C ILE A 35 28.47 -4.06 -6.57
N GLU A 36 28.08 -4.13 -7.83
CA GLU A 36 28.33 -3.07 -8.80
C GLU A 36 27.45 -1.84 -8.50
N PHE A 37 28.04 -0.66 -8.65
CA PHE A 37 27.33 0.61 -8.52
C PHE A 37 27.86 1.65 -9.50
N ASN A 38 27.09 2.71 -9.70
CA ASN A 38 27.41 3.80 -10.61
C ASN A 38 27.77 5.07 -9.82
N VAL A 39 28.63 5.90 -10.40
CA VAL A 39 28.98 7.22 -9.87
C VAL A 39 28.91 8.21 -11.03
N SER A 40 28.24 9.33 -10.82
CA SER A 40 28.24 10.42 -11.78
C SER A 40 28.65 11.75 -11.15
N TYR A 41 29.32 12.56 -11.94
CA TYR A 41 29.75 13.89 -11.59
C TYR A 41 29.06 14.87 -12.53
N SER A 42 28.48 15.94 -11.99
CA SER A 42 27.94 17.05 -12.81
C SER A 42 28.65 18.35 -12.46
N GLY A 43 29.12 19.07 -13.48
CA GLY A 43 30.00 20.24 -13.36
C GLY A 43 30.38 20.78 -14.74
N ASP A 44 31.35 21.69 -14.83
CA ASP A 44 31.86 22.18 -16.13
C ASP A 44 32.81 21.14 -16.76
N PHE A 45 32.25 20.07 -17.30
CA PHE A 45 32.99 19.01 -17.99
C PHE A 45 32.82 19.12 -19.50
N SER A 46 33.91 18.97 -20.27
CA SER A 46 33.88 18.88 -21.73
C SER A 46 34.19 17.47 -22.22
N GLU A 47 33.58 17.05 -23.33
CA GLU A 47 33.89 15.77 -24.01
C GLU A 47 35.36 15.64 -24.44
N GLN A 48 36.08 16.75 -24.54
CA GLN A 48 37.49 16.77 -24.96
C GLN A 48 38.47 16.47 -23.82
N ASP A 49 38.01 16.50 -22.57
CA ASP A 49 38.83 16.30 -21.39
C ASP A 49 38.99 14.82 -21.03
N SER A 50 40.17 14.45 -20.52
CA SER A 50 40.44 13.08 -20.06
C SER A 50 40.24 12.96 -18.55
N PHE A 51 39.14 12.32 -18.14
CA PHE A 51 38.86 12.04 -16.74
C PHE A 51 39.14 10.58 -16.36
N ALA A 52 39.55 10.36 -15.12
CA ALA A 52 39.66 9.03 -14.53
C ALA A 52 39.21 9.06 -13.07
N LEU A 53 38.58 7.97 -12.62
CA LEU A 53 38.15 7.81 -11.23
C LEU A 53 39.07 6.82 -10.52
N LEU A 54 39.78 7.30 -9.51
CA LEU A 54 40.60 6.48 -8.63
C LEU A 54 39.79 6.09 -7.39
N VAL A 55 39.59 4.79 -7.19
CA VAL A 55 38.92 4.23 -6.01
C VAL A 55 39.91 3.31 -5.29
N ASN A 56 40.37 3.71 -4.11
CA ASN A 56 41.38 2.96 -3.33
C ASN A 56 42.64 2.57 -4.14
N GLY A 57 43.02 3.38 -5.14
CA GLY A 57 44.18 3.14 -6.01
C GLY A 57 43.88 2.35 -7.29
N ILE A 58 42.66 1.86 -7.49
CA ILE A 58 42.21 1.25 -8.75
C ILE A 58 41.66 2.35 -9.65
N ILE A 59 42.08 2.37 -10.92
CA ILE A 59 41.65 3.37 -11.92
C ILE A 59 40.46 2.84 -12.71
N PHE A 60 39.38 3.60 -12.75
CA PHE A 60 38.20 3.37 -13.58
C PHE A 60 38.12 4.44 -14.67
N SER A 61 37.88 3.99 -15.91
CA SER A 61 37.62 4.88 -17.04
C SER A 61 36.14 5.26 -17.10
N PRO A 62 35.81 6.49 -17.54
CA PRO A 62 34.43 6.92 -17.66
C PRO A 62 33.68 6.09 -18.71
N SER A 63 32.45 5.71 -18.39
CA SER A 63 31.54 4.99 -19.29
C SER A 63 30.91 5.93 -20.32
N SER A 64 30.64 7.18 -19.93
CA SER A 64 30.27 8.26 -20.85
C SER A 64 30.71 9.62 -20.31
N ILE A 65 31.07 10.52 -21.24
CA ILE A 65 31.35 11.93 -20.97
C ILE A 65 30.38 12.70 -21.87
N THR A 66 29.67 13.64 -21.29
CA THR A 66 28.78 14.58 -21.99
C THR A 66 29.09 15.98 -21.49
N ASP A 67 28.80 17.01 -22.29
CA ASP A 67 28.92 18.39 -21.81
C ASP A 67 28.10 18.57 -20.52
N GLY A 68 28.81 18.78 -19.41
CA GLY A 68 28.22 18.94 -18.09
C GLY A 68 28.22 17.72 -17.16
N LYS A 69 28.52 16.50 -17.66
CA LYS A 69 28.50 15.27 -16.83
C LYS A 69 29.53 14.20 -17.22
N VAL A 70 30.07 13.52 -16.21
CA VAL A 70 30.93 12.34 -16.35
C VAL A 70 30.30 11.17 -15.61
N HIS A 71 30.11 10.04 -16.29
CA HIS A 71 29.55 8.82 -15.74
C HIS A 71 30.60 7.72 -15.63
N PHE A 72 30.55 6.97 -14.53
CA PHE A 72 31.32 5.76 -14.29
C PHE A 72 30.35 4.66 -13.88
N ASN A 73 30.30 3.58 -14.65
CA ASN A 73 29.41 2.45 -14.40
C ASN A 73 30.18 1.21 -13.96
N GLN A 74 29.49 0.28 -13.30
CA GLN A 74 30.02 -1.05 -12.94
C GLN A 74 31.27 -1.01 -12.03
N ILE A 75 31.32 -0.04 -11.12
CA ILE A 75 32.37 0.02 -10.11
C ILE A 75 32.06 -1.02 -9.05
N SER A 76 33.02 -1.87 -8.71
CA SER A 76 32.91 -2.82 -7.60
C SER A 76 34.09 -2.72 -6.65
N ILE A 77 33.81 -2.84 -5.35
CA ILE A 77 34.83 -2.79 -4.30
C ILE A 77 34.78 -4.09 -3.50
N SER A 78 35.94 -4.76 -3.42
CA SER A 78 36.07 -6.07 -2.78
C SER A 78 36.52 -6.00 -1.32
N GLU A 79 37.13 -4.90 -0.88
CA GLU A 79 37.59 -4.70 0.49
C GLU A 79 36.54 -4.00 1.37
N ILE A 80 36.36 -4.48 2.61
CA ILE A 80 35.53 -3.83 3.65
C ILE A 80 36.37 -2.76 4.36
N LYS A 81 36.89 -1.81 3.59
CA LYS A 81 37.55 -0.61 4.10
C LYS A 81 36.89 0.58 3.46
N ASP A 82 36.90 1.72 4.15
CA ASP A 82 36.40 2.97 3.59
C ASP A 82 37.03 3.20 2.20
N ALA A 83 36.17 3.49 1.24
CA ALA A 83 36.52 3.74 -0.14
C ALA A 83 36.74 5.24 -0.34
N SER A 84 37.97 5.63 -0.71
CA SER A 84 38.29 6.99 -1.12
C SER A 84 38.18 7.12 -2.63
N PHE A 85 37.29 8.02 -3.07
CA PHE A 85 37.01 8.34 -4.47
C PHE A 85 37.74 9.62 -4.83
N HIS A 86 38.57 9.56 -5.86
CA HIS A 86 39.34 10.68 -6.38
C HIS A 86 39.03 10.82 -7.87
N LEU A 87 38.28 11.84 -8.25
CA LEU A 87 38.11 12.20 -9.65
C LEU A 87 39.37 12.98 -10.08
N THR A 88 39.97 12.55 -11.18
CA THR A 88 41.21 13.12 -11.72
C THR A 88 41.03 13.58 -13.15
N SER A 89 41.68 14.69 -13.50
CA SER A 89 41.89 15.14 -14.88
C SER A 89 43.41 15.17 -15.11
N GLY A 90 43.92 14.23 -15.92
CA GLY A 90 45.36 14.00 -16.01
C GLY A 90 45.98 13.52 -14.67
N GLU A 91 46.95 14.27 -14.14
CA GLU A 91 47.60 13.98 -12.84
C GLU A 91 46.96 14.73 -11.65
N GLU A 92 46.05 15.68 -11.91
CA GLU A 92 45.45 16.50 -10.85
C GLU A 92 44.12 15.92 -10.36
N THR A 93 43.94 15.90 -9.03
CA THR A 93 42.67 15.50 -8.40
C THR A 93 41.73 16.69 -8.34
N ILE A 94 40.64 16.63 -9.10
CA ILE A 94 39.63 17.68 -9.21
C ILE A 94 38.52 17.55 -8.16
N HIS A 95 38.23 16.33 -7.68
CA HIS A 95 37.26 16.13 -6.61
C HIS A 95 37.59 14.90 -5.76
N LYS A 96 37.33 14.97 -4.45
CA LYS A 96 37.57 13.86 -3.52
C LYS A 96 36.45 13.71 -2.49
N PHE A 97 35.99 12.47 -2.29
CA PHE A 97 35.12 12.10 -1.17
C PHE A 97 35.39 10.67 -0.71
N ASN A 98 34.88 10.33 0.47
CA ASN A 98 34.94 8.96 0.99
C ASN A 98 33.53 8.37 1.10
N ARG A 99 33.42 7.05 0.93
CA ARG A 99 32.23 6.26 1.26
C ARG A 99 32.60 5.06 2.08
N LYS A 100 31.65 4.68 2.92
CA LYS A 100 31.71 3.50 3.76
C LYS A 100 31.37 2.26 2.94
N VAL A 101 32.11 1.17 3.10
CA VAL A 101 31.84 -0.11 2.43
C VAL A 101 31.25 -1.10 3.44
N ILE A 102 30.01 -1.53 3.21
CA ILE A 102 29.30 -2.48 4.08
C ILE A 102 29.10 -3.85 3.40
N PRO A 103 29.06 -4.95 4.17
CA PRO A 103 28.57 -6.23 3.67
C PRO A 103 27.17 -6.13 3.08
N GLY A 104 26.96 -6.69 1.89
CA GLY A 104 25.69 -6.64 1.17
C GLY A 104 24.49 -7.16 1.97
N TRP A 105 24.64 -8.25 2.72
CA TRP A 105 23.56 -8.85 3.52
C TRP A 105 23.00 -7.93 4.62
N ILE A 106 23.70 -6.84 4.98
CA ILE A 106 23.20 -5.86 5.95
C ILE A 106 22.07 -5.02 5.35
N SER A 107 22.07 -4.78 4.03
CA SER A 107 21.05 -3.94 3.39
C SER A 107 19.65 -4.52 3.49
N ILE A 108 19.51 -5.85 3.51
CA ILE A 108 18.23 -6.55 3.65
C ILE A 108 17.75 -6.73 5.10
N LEU A 109 18.58 -6.40 6.09
CA LEU A 109 18.21 -6.59 7.49
C LEU A 109 17.07 -5.68 7.96
N PRO A 110 17.02 -4.37 7.64
CA PRO A 110 15.89 -3.53 8.04
C PRO A 110 14.52 -4.12 7.66
N PRO A 111 14.24 -4.50 6.40
CA PRO A 111 12.95 -5.09 6.06
C PRO A 111 12.72 -6.45 6.71
N ILE A 112 13.76 -7.30 6.85
CA ILE A 112 13.62 -8.58 7.58
C ILE A 112 13.26 -8.34 9.05
N ILE A 113 13.88 -7.35 9.69
CA ILE A 113 13.57 -6.94 11.07
C ILE A 113 12.14 -6.43 11.15
N ALA A 114 11.68 -5.64 10.18
CA ALA A 114 10.29 -5.19 10.12
C ALA A 114 9.32 -6.39 10.08
N ILE A 115 9.59 -7.38 9.22
CA ILE A 115 8.78 -8.61 9.09
C ILE A 115 8.78 -9.42 10.38
N LEU A 116 9.97 -9.72 10.92
CA LEU A 116 10.12 -10.57 12.11
C LEU A 116 9.53 -9.91 13.36
N LEU A 117 9.76 -8.61 13.54
CA LEU A 117 9.18 -7.87 14.66
C LEU A 117 7.68 -7.70 14.49
N ALA A 118 7.17 -7.47 13.26
CA ALA A 118 5.73 -7.38 13.04
C ALA A 118 5.04 -8.70 13.40
N PHE A 119 5.66 -9.83 13.03
CA PHE A 119 5.17 -11.17 13.40
C PHE A 119 5.25 -11.43 14.91
N ALA A 120 6.35 -11.06 15.57
CA ALA A 120 6.57 -11.34 16.98
C ALA A 120 5.78 -10.41 17.91
N SER A 121 5.75 -9.12 17.60
CA SER A 121 5.08 -8.09 18.41
C SER A 121 3.60 -7.93 18.10
N ARG A 122 3.14 -8.42 16.94
CA ARG A 122 1.80 -8.16 16.39
C ARG A 122 1.49 -6.66 16.30
N ALA A 123 2.52 -5.85 16.08
CA ALA A 123 2.42 -4.40 16.02
C ALA A 123 3.29 -3.85 14.89
N VAL A 124 2.66 -3.40 13.80
CA VAL A 124 3.37 -2.93 12.60
C VAL A 124 4.14 -1.63 12.84
N ILE A 125 3.50 -0.62 13.44
CA ILE A 125 4.11 0.71 13.62
C ILE A 125 5.43 0.64 14.40
N PRO A 126 5.50 0.02 15.60
CA PRO A 126 6.76 -0.16 16.32
C PRO A 126 7.80 -0.97 15.53
N SER A 127 7.36 -1.96 14.76
CA SER A 127 8.24 -2.84 13.97
C SER A 127 8.89 -2.09 12.80
N LEU A 128 8.11 -1.28 12.08
CA LEU A 128 8.62 -0.40 11.03
C LEU A 128 9.59 0.63 11.60
N PHE A 129 9.23 1.28 12.73
CA PHE A 129 10.12 2.26 13.37
C PHE A 129 11.44 1.62 13.83
N ALA A 130 11.39 0.43 14.43
CA ALA A 130 12.59 -0.30 14.84
C ALA A 130 13.47 -0.70 13.63
N ALA A 131 12.85 -1.10 12.51
CA ALA A 131 13.56 -1.38 11.27
C ALA A 131 14.24 -0.15 10.68
N ILE A 132 13.54 0.99 10.64
CA ILE A 132 14.12 2.29 10.23
C ILE A 132 15.32 2.61 11.11
N TRP A 133 15.16 2.56 12.44
CA TRP A 133 16.26 2.84 13.36
C TRP A 133 17.46 1.92 13.13
N PHE A 134 17.22 0.63 12.97
CA PHE A 134 18.27 -0.33 12.64
C PHE A 134 18.97 0.04 11.32
N GLY A 135 18.22 0.39 10.29
CA GLY A 135 18.76 0.80 8.99
C GLY A 135 19.63 2.05 9.08
N VAL A 136 19.18 3.10 9.77
CA VAL A 136 20.00 4.30 10.00
C VAL A 136 21.26 3.98 10.81
N TRP A 137 21.16 3.10 11.79
CA TRP A 137 22.32 2.66 12.57
C TRP A 137 23.31 1.85 11.73
N SER A 138 22.82 1.07 10.77
CA SER A 138 23.66 0.29 9.85
C SER A 138 24.46 1.16 8.88
N LEU A 139 23.92 2.31 8.46
CA LEU A 139 24.66 3.32 7.67
C LEU A 139 25.87 3.90 8.44
N SER A 140 25.85 3.82 9.77
CA SER A 140 26.93 4.22 10.66
C SER A 140 27.85 3.06 11.08
N HIS A 141 27.83 1.90 10.40
CA HIS A 141 28.59 0.68 10.74
C HIS A 141 28.32 0.12 12.14
N PHE A 142 27.12 0.30 12.68
CA PHE A 142 26.78 -0.18 14.02
C PHE A 142 27.69 0.38 15.12
N SER A 143 28.27 1.57 14.90
CA SER A 143 29.03 2.29 15.92
C SER A 143 28.16 2.52 17.16
N ILE A 144 28.66 2.13 18.34
CA ILE A 144 27.93 2.28 19.60
C ILE A 144 27.67 3.75 19.91
N MET A 145 28.60 4.63 19.54
CA MET A 145 28.45 6.08 19.72
C MET A 145 27.32 6.65 18.86
N ASP A 146 27.02 6.00 17.75
CA ASP A 146 25.97 6.42 16.81
C ASP A 146 24.60 5.79 17.10
N LEU A 147 24.44 5.04 18.19
CA LEU A 147 23.17 4.40 18.55
C LEU A 147 22.06 5.43 18.85
N ILE A 148 22.36 6.45 19.66
CA ILE A 148 21.41 7.54 19.95
C ILE A 148 21.29 8.50 18.76
N PRO A 149 22.38 8.97 18.13
CA PRO A 149 22.29 9.78 16.92
C PRO A 149 21.47 9.12 15.80
N SER A 150 21.62 7.82 15.56
CA SER A 150 20.82 7.10 14.55
C SER A 150 19.34 7.07 14.89
N LEU A 151 18.96 6.90 16.15
CA LEU A 151 17.56 6.99 16.60
C LEU A 151 16.98 8.38 16.29
N LEU A 152 17.72 9.44 16.64
CA LEU A 152 17.28 10.82 16.38
C LEU A 152 17.22 11.12 14.88
N ASN A 153 18.20 10.66 14.11
CA ASN A 153 18.24 10.83 12.65
C ASN A 153 17.16 10.03 11.93
N SER A 154 16.71 8.90 12.50
CA SER A 154 15.55 8.16 11.95
C SER A 154 14.32 9.05 11.90
N PHE A 155 14.12 9.89 12.92
CA PHE A 155 13.01 10.83 12.96
C PHE A 155 13.31 12.12 12.19
N TYR A 156 14.47 12.75 12.43
CA TYR A 156 14.82 14.06 11.88
C TYR A 156 15.20 14.04 10.39
N VAL A 157 15.83 12.96 9.91
CA VAL A 157 16.24 12.86 8.50
C VAL A 157 15.19 12.10 7.72
N TYR A 158 14.94 10.84 8.06
CA TYR A 158 14.09 9.98 7.21
C TYR A 158 12.62 10.35 7.32
N ILE A 159 12.01 10.22 8.50
CA ILE A 159 10.58 10.48 8.68
C ILE A 159 10.22 11.93 8.28
N LEU A 160 11.06 12.92 8.64
CA LEU A 160 10.82 14.31 8.27
C LEU A 160 10.95 14.56 6.76
N ASN A 161 12.00 14.07 6.09
CA ASN A 161 12.18 14.31 4.65
C ASN A 161 11.06 13.65 3.86
N THR A 162 10.70 12.43 4.22
CA THR A 162 9.54 11.74 3.67
C THR A 162 8.25 12.54 3.84
N MET A 163 8.02 13.19 4.98
CA MET A 163 6.83 14.01 5.24
C MET A 163 6.82 15.31 4.41
N ILE A 164 7.99 15.89 4.15
CA ILE A 164 8.14 17.15 3.40
C ILE A 164 8.08 16.90 1.89
N ASP A 165 8.32 15.66 1.44
CA ASP A 165 8.17 15.30 0.04
C ASP A 165 6.79 15.70 -0.49
N ARG A 166 6.78 16.33 -1.68
CA ARG A 166 5.58 16.95 -2.23
C ARG A 166 4.51 15.92 -2.56
N ASP A 167 4.90 14.80 -3.15
CA ASP A 167 3.95 13.78 -3.62
C ASP A 167 3.40 13.00 -2.42
N HIS A 168 4.25 12.72 -1.44
CA HIS A 168 3.83 12.19 -0.14
C HIS A 168 2.86 13.12 0.60
N ALA A 169 3.15 14.43 0.64
CA ALA A 169 2.26 15.42 1.26
C ALA A 169 0.90 15.48 0.54
N ILE A 170 0.87 15.38 -0.80
CA ILE A 170 -0.36 15.30 -1.58
C ILE A 170 -1.18 14.07 -1.15
N LEU A 171 -0.55 12.91 -1.03
CA LEU A 171 -1.21 11.66 -0.63
C LEU A 171 -1.77 11.74 0.79
N ILE A 172 -1.04 12.35 1.72
CA ILE A 172 -1.53 12.60 3.10
C ILE A 172 -2.78 13.49 3.06
N LEU A 173 -2.71 14.63 2.35
CA LEU A 173 -3.83 15.57 2.27
C LEU A 173 -5.06 14.95 1.59
N PHE A 174 -4.87 14.23 0.48
CA PHE A 174 -5.93 13.48 -0.20
C PHE A 174 -6.63 12.52 0.75
N THR A 175 -5.85 11.71 1.48
CA THR A 175 -6.37 10.68 2.39
C THR A 175 -7.17 11.31 3.53
N LEU A 176 -6.67 12.40 4.10
CA LEU A 176 -7.38 13.18 5.13
C LEU A 176 -8.68 13.78 4.57
N MET A 177 -8.65 14.41 3.40
CA MET A 177 -9.86 14.99 2.79
C MET A 177 -10.92 13.92 2.50
N LEU A 178 -10.51 12.75 2.01
CA LEU A 178 -11.39 11.63 1.74
C LEU A 178 -12.01 11.08 3.04
N GLY A 179 -11.19 10.81 4.07
CA GLY A 179 -11.68 10.37 5.38
C GLY A 179 -12.65 11.36 6.00
N GLY A 180 -12.33 12.65 5.97
CA GLY A 180 -13.20 13.70 6.48
C GLY A 180 -14.51 13.85 5.70
N MET A 181 -14.49 13.70 4.37
CA MET A 181 -15.70 13.62 3.55
C MET A 181 -16.58 12.44 3.98
N VAL A 182 -16.00 11.25 4.17
CA VAL A 182 -16.72 10.06 4.65
C VAL A 182 -17.35 10.33 6.01
N GLY A 183 -16.62 10.96 6.94
CA GLY A 183 -17.13 11.36 8.25
C GLY A 183 -18.38 12.25 8.16
N ILE A 184 -18.38 13.26 7.27
CA ILE A 184 -19.54 14.13 7.04
C ILE A 184 -20.73 13.34 6.47
N ILE A 185 -20.50 12.51 5.44
CA ILE A 185 -21.54 11.69 4.80
C ILE A 185 -22.15 10.71 5.81
N TYR A 186 -21.32 10.19 6.72
CA TYR A 186 -21.77 9.30 7.77
C TYR A 186 -22.65 10.04 8.79
N ARG A 187 -22.14 11.15 9.35
CA ARG A 187 -22.86 11.98 10.34
C ARG A 187 -24.20 12.49 9.80
N ASN A 188 -24.25 12.88 8.53
CA ASN A 188 -25.46 13.40 7.88
C ASN A 188 -26.47 12.31 7.46
N GLY A 189 -26.17 11.03 7.71
CA GLY A 189 -27.05 9.90 7.44
C GLY A 189 -27.18 9.53 5.96
N GLY A 190 -26.26 9.99 5.09
CA GLY A 190 -26.24 9.67 3.66
C GLY A 190 -26.13 8.17 3.40
N MET A 191 -25.25 7.50 4.13
CA MET A 191 -25.03 6.04 4.03
C MET A 191 -26.28 5.26 4.43
N HIS A 192 -26.94 5.65 5.51
CA HIS A 192 -28.21 5.06 5.96
C HIS A 192 -29.34 5.28 4.92
N GLY A 193 -29.24 6.38 4.17
CA GLY A 193 -30.13 6.66 3.05
C GLY A 193 -30.00 5.63 1.93
N ILE A 194 -28.78 5.22 1.58
CA ILE A 194 -28.52 4.17 0.58
C ILE A 194 -29.15 2.85 1.05
N ILE A 195 -28.91 2.49 2.31
CA ILE A 195 -29.44 1.27 2.94
C ILE A 195 -30.96 1.20 2.87
N LYS A 196 -31.64 2.29 3.22
CA LYS A 196 -33.11 2.35 3.20
C LYS A 196 -33.70 1.95 1.84
N HIS A 197 -32.99 2.22 0.74
CA HIS A 197 -33.41 1.83 -0.60
C HIS A 197 -33.10 0.37 -0.91
N LEU A 198 -31.95 -0.14 -0.46
CA LEU A 198 -31.53 -1.53 -0.68
C LEU A 198 -32.37 -2.53 0.15
N ILE A 199 -32.69 -2.20 1.40
CA ILE A 199 -33.41 -3.08 2.32
C ILE A 199 -34.92 -3.14 2.04
N LYS A 200 -35.51 -2.15 1.33
CA LYS A 200 -36.98 -2.09 1.10
C LYS A 200 -37.55 -3.36 0.43
N LYS A 201 -36.73 -4.12 -0.31
CA LYS A 201 -37.12 -5.36 -1.00
C LYS A 201 -36.53 -6.64 -0.38
N ALA A 202 -35.83 -6.54 0.75
CA ALA A 202 -35.20 -7.67 1.44
C ALA A 202 -36.18 -8.35 2.41
N ASP A 203 -37.05 -9.22 1.87
CA ASP A 203 -38.10 -9.93 2.60
C ASP A 203 -37.76 -11.40 2.94
N THR A 204 -36.73 -11.94 2.30
CA THR A 204 -36.28 -13.34 2.41
C THR A 204 -34.80 -13.38 2.76
N PRO A 205 -34.30 -14.43 3.44
CA PRO A 205 -32.89 -14.52 3.80
C PRO A 205 -31.95 -14.32 2.61
N ARG A 206 -32.28 -14.96 1.48
CA ARG A 206 -31.54 -14.83 0.23
C ARG A 206 -31.48 -13.38 -0.28
N LYS A 207 -32.62 -12.69 -0.36
CA LYS A 207 -32.65 -11.28 -0.79
C LYS A 207 -31.96 -10.35 0.20
N GLY A 208 -32.03 -10.65 1.51
CA GLY A 208 -31.31 -9.94 2.55
C GLY A 208 -29.80 -10.04 2.39
N GLN A 209 -29.27 -11.26 2.23
CA GLN A 209 -27.84 -11.48 2.01
C GLN A 209 -27.34 -10.83 0.72
N ILE A 210 -28.10 -10.92 -0.38
CA ILE A 210 -27.77 -10.22 -1.63
C ILE A 210 -27.74 -8.71 -1.42
N ALA A 211 -28.71 -8.15 -0.67
CA ALA A 211 -28.74 -6.72 -0.37
C ALA A 211 -27.52 -6.28 0.45
N ILE A 212 -27.10 -7.07 1.45
CA ILE A 212 -25.91 -6.81 2.26
C ILE A 212 -24.64 -6.89 1.41
N TRP A 213 -24.50 -7.92 0.58
CA TRP A 213 -23.36 -8.09 -0.32
C TRP A 213 -23.23 -6.93 -1.32
N LEU A 214 -24.33 -6.56 -1.98
CA LEU A 214 -24.34 -5.40 -2.89
C LEU A 214 -24.07 -4.09 -2.12
N PHE A 215 -24.58 -3.99 -0.90
CA PHE A 215 -24.35 -2.81 -0.07
C PHE A 215 -22.87 -2.65 0.28
N GLY A 216 -22.18 -3.72 0.64
CA GLY A 216 -20.73 -3.73 0.84
C GLY A 216 -19.95 -3.34 -0.42
N ILE A 217 -20.31 -3.89 -1.59
CA ILE A 217 -19.66 -3.50 -2.87
C ILE A 217 -19.86 -2.00 -3.17
N ILE A 218 -21.02 -1.43 -2.83
CA ILE A 218 -21.32 -0.01 -3.08
C ILE A 218 -20.54 0.92 -2.13
N ILE A 219 -20.23 0.49 -0.91
CA ILE A 219 -19.37 1.25 0.03
C ILE A 219 -17.90 0.85 -0.18
N PHE A 220 -17.39 1.07 -1.39
CA PHE A 220 -16.02 0.70 -1.74
C PHE A 220 -14.96 1.69 -1.24
N PHE A 221 -15.36 2.83 -0.68
CA PHE A 221 -14.44 3.94 -0.39
C PHE A 221 -13.38 3.56 0.63
N ASP A 222 -13.72 2.78 1.65
CA ASP A 222 -12.85 2.46 2.76
C ASP A 222 -13.30 1.17 3.45
N ASP A 223 -12.37 0.30 3.77
CA ASP A 223 -12.63 -1.05 4.29
C ASP A 223 -13.13 -1.02 5.73
N TYR A 224 -12.52 -0.24 6.63
CA TYR A 224 -12.99 -0.14 8.01
C TYR A 224 -14.37 0.52 8.10
N SER A 225 -14.60 1.58 7.30
CA SER A 225 -15.89 2.27 7.24
C SER A 225 -16.95 1.33 6.68
N ASN A 226 -16.66 0.63 5.59
CA ASN A 226 -17.54 -0.40 5.04
C ASN A 226 -17.91 -1.41 6.12
N THR A 227 -16.92 -1.94 6.82
CA THR A 227 -17.11 -2.92 7.87
C THR A 227 -18.06 -2.46 8.97
N LEU A 228 -17.83 -1.27 9.53
CA LEU A 228 -18.67 -0.71 10.59
C LEU A 228 -20.08 -0.40 10.10
N ILE A 229 -20.22 0.20 8.92
CA ILE A 229 -21.50 0.67 8.39
C ILE A 229 -22.38 -0.52 8.01
N VAL A 230 -21.85 -1.42 7.19
CA VAL A 230 -22.58 -2.58 6.68
C VAL A 230 -22.86 -3.54 7.82
N GLY A 231 -21.88 -3.83 8.67
CA GLY A 231 -22.04 -4.66 9.85
C GLY A 231 -23.15 -4.15 10.77
N ASN A 232 -22.96 -2.96 11.37
CA ASN A 232 -23.88 -2.45 12.38
C ASN A 232 -25.30 -2.27 11.84
N THR A 233 -25.45 -1.75 10.63
CA THR A 233 -26.78 -1.47 10.09
C THR A 233 -27.53 -2.73 9.66
N SER A 234 -26.80 -3.76 9.24
CA SER A 234 -27.42 -5.00 8.74
C SER A 234 -27.77 -5.98 9.87
N ARG A 235 -27.36 -5.70 11.12
CA ARG A 235 -27.64 -6.57 12.27
C ARG A 235 -29.14 -6.83 12.45
N LEU A 236 -29.94 -5.77 12.54
CA LEU A 236 -31.39 -5.91 12.75
C LEU A 236 -32.08 -6.63 11.59
N LEU A 237 -31.59 -6.42 10.36
CA LEU A 237 -32.08 -7.12 9.18
C LEU A 237 -31.77 -8.63 9.28
N CYS A 238 -30.55 -8.98 9.66
CA CYS A 238 -30.13 -10.37 9.82
C CYS A 238 -30.95 -11.08 10.90
N ASP A 239 -31.21 -10.42 12.04
CA ASP A 239 -32.04 -10.99 13.11
C ASP A 239 -33.46 -11.27 12.63
N LYS A 240 -34.06 -10.31 11.91
CA LYS A 240 -35.40 -10.45 11.33
C LYS A 240 -35.47 -11.57 10.29
N LEU A 241 -34.45 -11.70 9.46
CA LEU A 241 -34.35 -12.70 8.39
C LEU A 241 -33.69 -14.01 8.86
N LYS A 242 -33.40 -14.15 10.16
CA LYS A 242 -32.74 -15.32 10.76
C LYS A 242 -31.39 -15.69 10.12
N ILE A 243 -30.63 -14.71 9.62
CA ILE A 243 -29.27 -14.89 9.08
C ILE A 243 -28.29 -14.86 10.27
N SER A 244 -27.34 -15.80 10.31
CA SER A 244 -26.36 -15.89 11.40
C SER A 244 -25.43 -14.66 11.41
N ARG A 245 -24.91 -14.32 12.60
CA ARG A 245 -23.98 -13.20 12.77
C ARG A 245 -22.64 -13.45 12.09
N GLN A 246 -22.19 -14.70 12.11
CA GLN A 246 -21.00 -15.17 11.39
C GLN A 246 -21.16 -14.99 9.88
N LYS A 247 -22.34 -15.31 9.34
CA LYS A 247 -22.61 -15.07 7.92
C LYS A 247 -22.58 -13.59 7.58
N LEU A 248 -23.21 -12.75 8.41
CA LEU A 248 -23.13 -11.29 8.25
C LEU A 248 -21.66 -10.82 8.23
N ALA A 249 -20.85 -11.26 9.19
CA ALA A 249 -19.44 -10.92 9.26
C ALA A 249 -18.69 -11.34 7.98
N TYR A 250 -18.88 -12.57 7.50
CA TYR A 250 -18.31 -13.01 6.24
C TYR A 250 -18.72 -12.15 5.03
N LEU A 251 -20.01 -11.78 4.92
CA LEU A 251 -20.49 -10.93 3.83
C LEU A 251 -19.82 -9.55 3.86
N VAL A 252 -19.67 -8.98 5.05
CA VAL A 252 -19.06 -7.66 5.27
C VAL A 252 -17.57 -7.72 4.94
N ASP A 253 -16.83 -8.61 5.60
CA ASP A 253 -15.38 -8.75 5.51
C ASP A 253 -14.91 -8.99 4.06
N SER A 254 -15.63 -9.87 3.34
CA SER A 254 -15.33 -10.19 1.94
C SER A 254 -15.71 -9.10 0.93
N THR A 255 -16.36 -8.02 1.38
CA THR A 255 -16.68 -6.84 0.56
C THR A 255 -15.96 -5.56 1.00
N SER A 256 -15.23 -5.60 2.11
CA SER A 256 -14.42 -4.49 2.61
C SER A 256 -13.05 -4.48 1.91
N ALA A 257 -12.03 -5.08 2.50
CA ALA A 257 -10.65 -5.06 1.99
C ALA A 257 -10.49 -5.55 0.52
N PRO A 258 -11.18 -6.64 0.07
CA PRO A 258 -11.13 -7.05 -1.32
C PRO A 258 -11.56 -5.97 -2.32
N VAL A 259 -12.66 -5.28 -2.04
CA VAL A 259 -13.18 -4.24 -2.93
C VAL A 259 -12.25 -3.02 -2.87
N ALA A 260 -11.80 -2.63 -1.68
CA ALA A 260 -10.87 -1.52 -1.50
C ALA A 260 -9.56 -1.71 -2.28
N THR A 261 -9.10 -2.96 -2.41
CA THR A 261 -7.86 -3.34 -3.10
C THR A 261 -7.93 -3.16 -4.62
N ILE A 262 -9.09 -3.44 -5.24
CA ILE A 262 -9.25 -3.45 -6.70
C ILE A 262 -9.98 -2.22 -7.23
N ALA A 263 -10.62 -1.44 -6.37
CA ALA A 263 -11.36 -0.26 -6.77
C ALA A 263 -10.41 0.91 -7.08
N VAL A 264 -10.70 1.59 -8.18
CA VAL A 264 -9.85 2.65 -8.76
C VAL A 264 -9.87 3.94 -7.92
N ILE A 265 -10.92 4.13 -7.11
CA ILE A 265 -11.14 5.34 -6.33
C ILE A 265 -11.54 4.92 -4.91
N THR A 266 -10.57 4.81 -4.02
CA THR A 266 -10.75 4.38 -2.62
C THR A 266 -9.80 5.15 -1.71
N THR A 267 -9.86 4.93 -0.40
CA THR A 267 -8.83 5.38 0.54
C THR A 267 -7.51 4.65 0.35
N TRP A 268 -7.55 3.43 -0.22
CA TRP A 268 -6.38 2.61 -0.47
C TRP A 268 -5.57 3.08 -1.68
N ILE A 269 -6.19 3.74 -2.67
CA ILE A 269 -5.48 4.15 -3.90
C ILE A 269 -4.27 5.03 -3.59
N GLY A 270 -4.41 5.99 -2.68
CA GLY A 270 -3.32 6.88 -2.33
C GLY A 270 -2.18 6.14 -1.66
N PHE A 271 -2.51 5.18 -0.80
CA PHE A 271 -1.54 4.30 -0.15
C PHE A 271 -0.82 3.39 -1.15
N GLN A 272 -1.58 2.62 -1.94
CA GLN A 272 -1.05 1.64 -2.90
C GLN A 272 -0.22 2.31 -3.99
N VAL A 273 -0.70 3.41 -4.58
CA VAL A 273 0.04 4.16 -5.58
C VAL A 273 1.26 4.83 -4.96
N GLY A 274 1.16 5.34 -3.73
CA GLY A 274 2.29 5.93 -3.00
C GLY A 274 3.44 4.94 -2.78
N ILE A 275 3.16 3.74 -2.29
CA ILE A 275 4.20 2.71 -2.08
C ILE A 275 4.74 2.13 -3.40
N ILE A 276 3.94 2.11 -4.48
CA ILE A 276 4.41 1.72 -5.81
C ILE A 276 5.34 2.81 -6.34
N ALA A 277 4.95 4.08 -6.28
CA ALA A 277 5.71 5.22 -6.78
C ALA A 277 7.10 5.29 -6.15
N ASP A 278 7.18 5.08 -4.85
CA ASP A 278 8.42 5.11 -4.09
C ASP A 278 9.39 3.96 -4.44
N ALA A 279 8.87 2.88 -5.04
CA ALA A 279 9.66 1.73 -5.48
C ALA A 279 10.21 1.86 -6.91
N LEU A 280 9.81 2.88 -7.68
CA LEU A 280 10.21 3.07 -9.08
C LEU A 280 11.58 3.74 -9.31
N PRO A 281 12.04 4.70 -8.49
CA PRO A 281 13.30 5.39 -8.75
C PRO A 281 14.49 4.43 -8.84
N GLY A 282 15.29 4.56 -9.91
CA GLY A 282 16.47 3.72 -10.15
C GLY A 282 16.22 2.49 -11.03
N LEU A 283 14.98 2.26 -11.49
CA LEU A 283 14.64 1.18 -12.42
C LEU A 283 14.74 1.64 -13.88
N GLU A 284 15.94 1.54 -14.46
CA GLU A 284 16.17 1.91 -15.86
C GLU A 284 15.27 1.09 -16.82
N GLY A 285 14.62 1.77 -17.77
CA GLY A 285 13.76 1.17 -18.79
C GLY A 285 12.30 0.93 -18.39
N LEU A 286 11.89 1.29 -17.17
CA LEU A 286 10.50 1.25 -16.72
C LEU A 286 9.83 2.63 -16.82
N ASP A 287 9.28 2.95 -18.00
CA ASP A 287 8.66 4.26 -18.30
C ASP A 287 7.14 4.30 -18.01
N GLU A 288 6.67 3.61 -16.97
CA GLU A 288 5.25 3.56 -16.59
C GLU A 288 5.00 4.26 -15.25
N SER A 289 3.98 5.11 -15.19
CA SER A 289 3.62 5.79 -13.94
C SER A 289 3.10 4.80 -12.89
N ALA A 290 3.30 5.11 -11.61
CA ALA A 290 2.84 4.27 -10.50
C ALA A 290 1.33 3.97 -10.54
N TYR A 291 0.54 4.96 -10.97
CA TYR A 291 -0.89 4.80 -11.14
C TYR A 291 -1.22 3.79 -12.25
N MET A 292 -0.53 3.85 -13.38
CA MET A 292 -0.73 2.91 -14.48
C MET A 292 -0.30 1.49 -14.12
N LEU A 293 0.83 1.34 -13.41
CA LEU A 293 1.26 0.06 -12.83
C LEU A 293 0.19 -0.54 -11.91
N PHE A 294 -0.42 0.29 -11.06
CA PHE A 294 -1.54 -0.13 -10.22
C PHE A 294 -2.74 -0.58 -11.07
N ILE A 295 -3.19 0.23 -12.04
CA ILE A 295 -4.32 -0.12 -12.91
C ILE A 295 -4.08 -1.44 -13.65
N HIS A 296 -2.87 -1.65 -14.17
CA HIS A 296 -2.51 -2.90 -14.86
C HIS A 296 -2.34 -4.09 -13.90
N SER A 297 -2.10 -3.86 -12.61
CA SER A 297 -2.09 -4.91 -11.59
C SER A 297 -3.51 -5.38 -11.20
N ILE A 298 -4.55 -4.55 -11.38
CA ILE A 298 -5.93 -4.89 -10.99
C ILE A 298 -6.39 -6.21 -11.63
N PRO A 299 -6.28 -6.44 -12.95
CA PRO A 299 -6.73 -7.70 -13.56
C PRO A 299 -6.03 -8.97 -13.03
N TYR A 300 -4.83 -8.83 -12.48
CA TYR A 300 -4.07 -9.93 -11.86
C TYR A 300 -4.37 -10.11 -10.37
N SER A 301 -5.23 -9.25 -9.79
CA SER A 301 -5.65 -9.33 -8.39
C SER A 301 -6.71 -10.41 -8.19
N PHE A 302 -6.33 -11.67 -8.48
CA PHE A 302 -7.26 -12.81 -8.55
C PHE A 302 -8.00 -13.06 -7.24
N TYR A 303 -7.33 -12.97 -6.08
CA TYR A 303 -7.97 -13.29 -4.80
C TYR A 303 -9.16 -12.38 -4.47
N PRO A 304 -9.06 -11.03 -4.50
CA PRO A 304 -10.21 -10.15 -4.28
C PRO A 304 -11.40 -10.46 -5.17
N PHE A 305 -11.18 -10.66 -6.47
CA PHE A 305 -12.27 -11.02 -7.39
C PHE A 305 -12.91 -12.36 -7.01
N LEU A 306 -12.10 -13.38 -6.71
CA LEU A 306 -12.61 -14.70 -6.33
C LEU A 306 -13.32 -14.67 -4.97
N ALA A 307 -12.87 -13.86 -4.00
CA ALA A 307 -13.55 -13.68 -2.73
C ALA A 307 -14.93 -13.03 -2.90
N ILE A 308 -15.01 -11.93 -3.67
CA ILE A 308 -16.28 -11.23 -3.95
C ILE A 308 -17.24 -12.14 -4.72
N VAL A 309 -16.75 -12.86 -5.72
CA VAL A 309 -17.55 -13.81 -6.50
C VAL A 309 -18.00 -14.99 -5.64
N MET A 310 -17.14 -15.53 -4.77
CA MET A 310 -17.51 -16.59 -3.84
C MET A 310 -18.71 -16.17 -2.98
N VAL A 311 -18.68 -14.97 -2.39
CA VAL A 311 -19.83 -14.45 -1.65
C VAL A 311 -21.07 -14.43 -2.53
N GLY A 312 -20.98 -13.87 -3.73
CA GLY A 312 -22.05 -13.83 -4.73
C GLY A 312 -22.63 -15.23 -5.02
N LEU A 313 -21.77 -16.24 -5.20
CA LEU A 313 -22.19 -17.64 -5.42
C LEU A 313 -22.91 -18.22 -4.22
N ILE A 314 -22.45 -17.95 -3.00
CA ILE A 314 -23.11 -18.45 -1.79
C ILE A 314 -24.47 -17.81 -1.60
N VAL A 315 -24.55 -16.48 -1.65
CA VAL A 315 -25.83 -15.76 -1.43
C VAL A 315 -26.83 -16.04 -2.55
N THR A 316 -26.39 -16.34 -3.78
CA THR A 316 -27.29 -16.68 -4.88
C THR A 316 -27.65 -18.16 -4.91
N SER A 317 -26.75 -19.08 -4.58
CA SER A 317 -27.07 -20.51 -4.54
C SER A 317 -27.87 -20.91 -3.29
N GLY A 318 -27.76 -20.11 -2.22
CA GLY A 318 -28.33 -20.43 -0.91
C GLY A 318 -27.66 -21.65 -0.27
N LYS A 319 -26.43 -21.96 -0.68
CA LYS A 319 -25.66 -23.11 -0.21
C LYS A 319 -24.42 -22.63 0.53
N ASP A 320 -24.27 -23.03 1.78
CA ASP A 320 -23.06 -22.83 2.58
C ASP A 320 -22.27 -24.13 2.69
N PHE A 321 -21.00 -24.05 3.08
CA PHE A 321 -20.18 -25.21 3.40
C PHE A 321 -19.30 -24.95 4.63
N GLY A 322 -18.75 -26.04 5.19
CA GLY A 322 -17.96 -26.00 6.41
C GLY A 322 -18.76 -25.57 7.64
N PRO A 323 -18.12 -24.95 8.65
CA PRO A 323 -18.76 -24.54 9.90
C PRO A 323 -19.89 -23.50 9.73
N MET A 324 -19.90 -22.78 8.59
CA MET A 324 -20.95 -21.80 8.28
C MET A 324 -22.34 -22.46 8.16
N VAL A 325 -22.40 -23.73 7.72
CA VAL A 325 -23.66 -24.48 7.65
C VAL A 325 -24.30 -24.60 9.03
N GLU A 326 -23.51 -24.96 10.03
CA GLU A 326 -23.98 -25.10 11.42
C GLU A 326 -24.40 -23.76 12.02
N ALA A 327 -23.72 -22.67 11.66
CA ALA A 327 -24.09 -21.32 12.08
C ALA A 327 -25.45 -20.90 11.47
N GLU A 328 -25.64 -21.10 10.17
CA GLU A 328 -26.91 -20.79 9.51
C GLU A 328 -28.05 -21.69 10.00
N GLU A 329 -27.85 -23.00 10.13
CA GLU A 329 -28.87 -23.93 10.65
C GLU A 329 -29.36 -23.52 12.05
N ARG A 330 -28.45 -23.14 12.95
CA ARG A 330 -28.79 -22.61 14.29
C ARG A 330 -29.63 -21.34 14.20
N ALA A 331 -29.23 -20.40 13.34
CA ALA A 331 -29.98 -19.15 13.14
C ALA A 331 -31.38 -19.42 12.57
N ARG A 332 -31.52 -20.34 11.61
CA ARG A 332 -32.82 -20.73 11.03
C ARG A 332 -33.73 -21.41 12.04
N ALA A 333 -33.18 -22.23 12.93
CA ALA A 333 -33.89 -22.85 14.05
C ALA A 333 -34.40 -21.82 15.08
N GLY A 334 -34.01 -20.55 14.96
CA GLY A 334 -34.41 -19.48 15.88
C GLY A 334 -33.62 -19.48 17.19
N ILE A 335 -32.51 -20.22 17.24
CA ILE A 335 -31.59 -20.19 18.38
C ILE A 335 -30.90 -18.84 18.34
N LYS A 336 -31.18 -17.99 19.35
CA LYS A 336 -30.53 -16.69 19.47
C LYS A 336 -29.04 -16.91 19.71
N TYR A 337 -28.23 -16.31 18.87
CA TYR A 337 -26.79 -16.26 19.07
C TYR A 337 -26.49 -15.33 20.25
N ALA A 338 -25.91 -15.89 21.31
CA ALA A 338 -25.52 -15.17 22.53
C ALA A 338 -23.99 -15.27 22.66
N PRO A 339 -23.25 -14.33 22.07
CA PRO A 339 -21.79 -14.32 22.16
C PRO A 339 -21.33 -13.90 23.55
N ASN A 340 -20.20 -14.46 24.00
CA ASN A 340 -19.46 -13.94 25.14
C ASN A 340 -18.54 -12.80 24.67
N MET A 341 -19.06 -11.57 24.69
CA MET A 341 -18.35 -10.38 24.20
C MET A 341 -17.64 -9.60 25.32
N ASP A 342 -17.61 -10.12 26.56
CA ASP A 342 -17.12 -9.42 27.75
C ASP A 342 -15.64 -8.97 27.64
N ASN A 343 -14.87 -9.55 26.70
CA ASN A 343 -13.46 -9.22 26.44
C ASN A 343 -13.21 -8.46 25.13
N LEU A 344 -14.23 -8.24 24.29
CA LEU A 344 -14.05 -7.77 22.91
C LEU A 344 -14.14 -6.23 22.75
N GLU A 345 -14.84 -5.54 23.65
CA GLU A 345 -14.84 -4.07 23.70
C GLU A 345 -13.47 -3.47 24.09
N ALA A 346 -12.60 -4.26 24.73
CA ALA A 346 -11.27 -3.83 25.17
C ALA A 346 -10.18 -3.98 24.08
N ASP A 347 -10.37 -4.85 23.08
CA ASP A 347 -9.40 -5.17 22.02
C ASP A 347 -9.68 -4.43 20.71
N ALA A 348 -10.90 -3.93 20.52
CA ALA A 348 -11.19 -2.92 19.50
C ALA A 348 -10.61 -1.60 20.01
N GLY A 349 -9.60 -1.06 19.33
CA GLY A 349 -9.05 0.26 19.65
C GLY A 349 -10.16 1.29 19.89
N ALA A 350 -9.90 2.26 20.77
CA ALA A 350 -10.84 3.25 21.31
C ALA A 350 -11.58 4.14 20.27
N ASP A 351 -11.48 3.86 18.97
CA ASP A 351 -12.06 4.60 17.84
C ASP A 351 -13.47 4.14 17.43
N ALA A 352 -14.00 3.04 17.99
CA ALA A 352 -15.34 2.53 17.63
C ALA A 352 -16.49 3.48 17.99
N ASP A 353 -16.28 4.42 18.92
CA ASP A 353 -17.28 5.39 19.39
C ASP A 353 -17.37 6.69 18.56
N GLU A 354 -16.50 6.90 17.57
CA GLU A 354 -16.33 8.24 16.99
C GLU A 354 -17.21 8.53 15.76
N LEU A 355 -17.51 7.50 14.96
CA LEU A 355 -18.43 7.61 13.83
C LEU A 355 -19.85 7.23 14.27
N PHE A 356 -20.66 8.26 14.56
CA PHE A 356 -22.11 8.10 14.82
C PHE A 356 -22.95 8.92 13.85
N VAL A 357 -24.18 8.49 13.60
CA VAL A 357 -25.15 9.25 12.82
C VAL A 357 -25.90 10.22 13.73
N LYS A 358 -26.09 11.46 13.29
CA LYS A 358 -26.90 12.42 14.04
C LYS A 358 -28.34 11.89 14.18
N GLN A 359 -28.85 11.92 15.41
CA GLN A 359 -30.21 11.47 15.71
C GLN A 359 -31.26 12.39 15.05
N ASN A 360 -32.43 11.83 14.77
CA ASN A 360 -33.58 12.55 14.17
C ASN A 360 -33.32 13.16 12.78
N VAL A 361 -32.35 12.62 12.04
CA VAL A 361 -32.10 13.02 10.64
C VAL A 361 -32.90 12.16 9.68
N ASN A 362 -33.51 12.78 8.67
CA ASN A 362 -34.10 12.05 7.56
C ASN A 362 -33.00 11.50 6.64
N TYR A 363 -32.82 10.19 6.64
CA TYR A 363 -31.82 9.51 5.81
C TYR A 363 -32.12 9.66 4.32
N LYS A 364 -31.23 10.35 3.59
CA LYS A 364 -31.35 10.61 2.15
C LYS A 364 -30.09 10.12 1.43
N ALA A 365 -30.24 9.14 0.52
CA ALA A 365 -29.13 8.56 -0.24
C ALA A 365 -28.33 9.62 -1.04
N ARG A 366 -29.00 10.70 -1.48
CA ARG A 366 -28.35 11.80 -2.23
C ARG A 366 -27.22 12.47 -1.45
N ASN A 367 -27.22 12.42 -0.13
CA ASN A 367 -26.19 13.03 0.71
C ASN A 367 -24.88 12.23 0.71
N ALA A 368 -24.91 10.98 0.24
CA ALA A 368 -23.73 10.17 -0.05
C ALA A 368 -23.43 10.17 -1.56
N VAL A 369 -24.44 9.90 -2.40
CA VAL A 369 -24.27 9.71 -3.84
C VAL A 369 -23.72 10.96 -4.55
N ILE A 370 -24.16 12.16 -4.17
CA ILE A 370 -23.72 13.39 -4.85
C ILE A 370 -22.24 13.69 -4.57
N PRO A 371 -21.75 13.75 -3.31
CA PRO A 371 -20.31 13.91 -3.06
C PRO A 371 -19.47 12.85 -3.77
N ILE A 372 -19.85 11.58 -3.67
CA ILE A 372 -19.17 10.48 -4.37
C ILE A 372 -19.12 10.71 -5.88
N ALA A 373 -20.22 11.11 -6.50
CA ALA A 373 -20.25 11.42 -7.92
C ALA A 373 -19.33 12.59 -8.26
N VAL A 374 -19.31 13.64 -7.42
CA VAL A 374 -18.37 14.76 -7.59
C VAL A 374 -16.93 14.28 -7.51
N LEU A 375 -16.57 13.42 -6.56
CA LEU A 375 -15.24 12.82 -6.47
C LEU A 375 -14.85 12.12 -7.78
N VAL A 376 -15.69 11.20 -8.27
CA VAL A 376 -15.40 10.40 -9.47
C VAL A 376 -15.30 11.30 -10.72
N PHE A 377 -16.29 12.16 -10.95
CA PHE A 377 -16.31 13.00 -12.15
C PHE A 377 -15.23 14.09 -12.14
N SER A 378 -14.92 14.66 -10.98
CA SER A 378 -13.83 15.64 -10.88
C SER A 378 -12.46 14.99 -11.04
N MET A 379 -12.25 13.78 -10.50
CA MET A 379 -11.01 13.04 -10.73
C MET A 379 -10.81 12.76 -12.21
N LEU A 380 -11.82 12.23 -12.90
CA LEU A 380 -11.76 12.00 -14.35
C LEU A 380 -11.48 13.32 -15.08
N TYR A 381 -12.21 14.39 -14.74
CA TYR A 381 -11.99 15.72 -15.32
C TYR A 381 -10.53 16.15 -15.21
N PHE A 382 -9.94 16.12 -14.01
CA PHE A 382 -8.56 16.58 -13.81
C PHE A 382 -7.52 15.68 -14.51
N ILE A 383 -7.75 14.37 -14.55
CA ILE A 383 -6.92 13.43 -15.33
C ILE A 383 -6.96 13.81 -16.82
N PHE A 384 -8.16 13.97 -17.40
CA PHE A 384 -8.32 14.28 -18.82
C PHE A 384 -7.84 15.69 -19.19
N THR A 385 -7.84 16.64 -18.27
CA THR A 385 -7.35 18.00 -18.54
C THR A 385 -5.86 18.19 -18.31
N SER A 386 -5.22 17.31 -17.52
CA SER A 386 -3.77 17.36 -17.26
C SER A 386 -2.97 16.39 -18.11
N GLY A 387 -3.59 15.32 -18.61
CA GLY A 387 -2.96 14.37 -19.52
C GLY A 387 -2.85 14.89 -20.95
N GLU A 388 -1.85 14.40 -21.66
CA GLU A 388 -1.53 14.73 -23.05
C GLU A 388 -1.52 13.45 -23.88
N GLY A 389 -1.87 13.55 -25.16
CA GLY A 389 -1.85 12.44 -26.11
C GLY A 389 -3.21 12.13 -26.76
N ASP A 390 -3.17 11.28 -27.78
CA ASP A 390 -4.33 10.99 -28.64
C ASP A 390 -5.11 9.76 -28.16
N THR A 391 -4.47 8.87 -27.39
CA THR A 391 -5.12 7.67 -26.84
C THR A 391 -5.43 7.82 -25.35
N LEU A 392 -6.43 7.09 -24.87
CA LEU A 392 -6.77 7.06 -23.44
C LEU A 392 -5.57 6.62 -22.57
N LYS A 393 -4.72 5.73 -23.10
CA LYS A 393 -3.53 5.24 -22.41
C LYS A 393 -2.50 6.35 -22.25
N ASP A 394 -2.28 7.16 -23.29
CA ASP A 394 -1.31 8.25 -23.27
C ASP A 394 -1.75 9.33 -22.27
N ILE A 395 -3.02 9.72 -22.33
CA ILE A 395 -3.62 10.71 -21.42
C ILE A 395 -3.48 10.24 -19.96
N LEU A 396 -3.84 8.98 -19.66
CA LEU A 396 -3.72 8.44 -18.30
C LEU A 396 -2.25 8.36 -17.85
N GLY A 397 -1.35 7.98 -18.76
CA GLY A 397 0.07 7.81 -18.49
C GLY A 397 0.80 9.12 -18.18
N SER A 398 0.43 10.22 -18.85
CA SER A 398 1.08 11.52 -18.67
C SER A 398 0.34 12.46 -17.71
N SER A 399 -0.86 12.09 -17.24
CA SER A 399 -1.69 12.93 -16.37
C SER A 399 -1.08 13.16 -14.99
N ASP A 400 -1.36 14.32 -14.39
CA ASP A 400 -1.06 14.60 -12.99
C ASP A 400 -2.10 13.91 -12.09
N THR A 401 -1.91 12.61 -11.88
CA THR A 401 -2.83 11.78 -11.09
C THR A 401 -2.87 12.20 -9.63
N PHE A 402 -1.73 12.63 -9.06
CA PHE A 402 -1.67 13.11 -7.67
C PHE A 402 -2.44 14.41 -7.50
N GLY A 403 -2.26 15.37 -8.40
CA GLY A 403 -3.05 16.59 -8.45
C GLY A 403 -4.54 16.28 -8.63
N ALA A 404 -4.92 15.39 -9.54
CA ALA A 404 -6.31 15.01 -9.75
C ALA A 404 -6.98 14.42 -8.50
N LEU A 405 -6.29 13.56 -7.75
CA LEU A 405 -6.75 13.01 -6.48
C LEU A 405 -6.96 14.11 -5.42
N MET A 406 -6.01 15.03 -5.29
CA MET A 406 -6.09 16.13 -4.32
C MET A 406 -7.29 17.06 -4.58
N HIS A 407 -7.45 17.53 -5.82
CA HIS A 407 -8.54 18.47 -6.15
C HIS A 407 -9.91 17.79 -6.05
N SER A 408 -10.03 16.53 -6.49
CA SER A 408 -11.30 15.81 -6.48
C SER A 408 -11.81 15.53 -5.06
N THR A 409 -10.93 15.15 -4.14
CA THR A 409 -11.31 14.94 -2.73
C THR A 409 -11.69 16.22 -2.02
N LEU A 410 -11.02 17.33 -2.29
CA LEU A 410 -11.42 18.64 -1.76
C LEU A 410 -12.82 19.04 -2.23
N LEU A 411 -13.07 18.97 -3.55
CA LEU A 411 -14.39 19.31 -4.12
C LEU A 411 -15.49 18.41 -3.56
N SER A 412 -15.21 17.13 -3.38
CA SER A 412 -16.15 16.18 -2.79
C SER A 412 -16.45 16.48 -1.32
N ALA A 413 -15.42 16.75 -0.50
CA ALA A 413 -15.59 17.13 0.90
C ALA A 413 -16.41 18.42 1.04
N LEU A 414 -16.12 19.44 0.22
CA LEU A 414 -16.88 20.69 0.17
C LEU A 414 -18.34 20.45 -0.26
N THR A 415 -18.56 19.54 -1.21
CA THR A 415 -19.92 19.17 -1.64
C THR A 415 -20.69 18.49 -0.50
N ALA A 416 -20.06 17.57 0.24
CA ALA A 416 -20.67 16.92 1.40
C ALA A 416 -21.04 17.94 2.49
N ALA A 417 -20.14 18.89 2.78
CA ALA A 417 -20.39 19.99 3.71
C ALA A 417 -21.54 20.89 3.23
N ALA A 418 -21.50 21.35 1.98
CA ALA A 418 -22.51 22.24 1.39
C ALA A 418 -23.90 21.61 1.38
N LEU A 419 -24.03 20.32 1.05
CA LEU A 419 -25.29 19.59 1.13
C LEU A 419 -25.80 19.48 2.58
N SER A 420 -24.90 19.24 3.53
CA SER A 420 -25.25 19.10 4.95
C SER A 420 -25.75 20.41 5.54
N VAL A 421 -25.10 21.55 5.23
CA VAL A 421 -25.54 22.90 5.63
C VAL A 421 -26.81 23.30 4.88
N GLY A 422 -26.83 23.16 3.55
CA GLY A 422 -27.94 23.60 2.71
C GLY A 422 -29.26 22.89 3.02
N GLN A 423 -29.18 21.62 3.45
CA GLN A 423 -30.35 20.86 3.91
C GLN A 423 -30.65 21.06 5.41
N ARG A 424 -29.85 21.87 6.13
CA ARG A 424 -29.95 22.11 7.56
C ARG A 424 -29.88 20.83 8.40
N ILE A 425 -29.07 19.87 7.96
CA ILE A 425 -28.85 18.60 8.68
C ILE A 425 -27.79 18.80 9.75
N LEU A 426 -26.65 19.37 9.35
CA LEU A 426 -25.52 19.66 10.22
C LEU A 426 -25.23 21.17 10.19
N ASN A 427 -24.88 21.72 11.34
CA ASN A 427 -24.27 23.05 11.43
C ASN A 427 -22.75 22.96 11.18
N LEU A 428 -22.07 24.12 11.11
CA LEU A 428 -20.64 24.16 10.77
C LEU A 428 -19.77 23.41 11.79
N ASN A 429 -20.07 23.51 13.09
CA ASN A 429 -19.32 22.81 14.13
C ASN A 429 -19.52 21.29 14.02
N GLU A 430 -20.76 20.85 13.82
CA GLU A 430 -21.07 19.43 13.61
C GLU A 430 -20.40 18.86 12.35
N ILE A 431 -20.21 19.69 11.31
CA ILE A 431 -19.45 19.31 10.11
C ILE A 431 -17.98 19.16 10.43
N LEU A 432 -17.38 20.11 11.14
CA LEU A 432 -15.98 20.02 11.57
C LEU A 432 -15.76 18.80 12.45
N ASP A 433 -16.62 18.56 13.44
CA ASP A 433 -16.55 17.39 14.31
C ASP A 433 -16.69 16.09 13.51
N ALA A 434 -17.63 16.03 12.56
CA ALA A 434 -17.79 14.87 11.68
C ALA A 434 -16.57 14.66 10.78
N TRP A 435 -15.98 15.74 10.28
CA TRP A 435 -14.78 15.71 9.46
C TRP A 435 -13.57 15.21 10.27
N PHE A 436 -13.37 15.70 11.49
CA PHE A 436 -12.32 15.23 12.40
C PHE A 436 -12.50 13.76 12.80
N SER A 437 -13.72 13.30 13.07
CA SER A 437 -13.98 11.87 13.30
C SER A 437 -13.58 11.03 12.08
N GLY A 438 -13.84 11.53 10.87
CA GLY A 438 -13.37 10.89 9.64
C GLY A 438 -11.85 10.89 9.47
N LEU A 439 -11.16 11.94 9.92
CA LEU A 439 -9.69 12.01 9.87
C LEU A 439 -9.00 10.99 10.77
N LYS A 440 -9.46 10.88 12.03
CA LYS A 440 -8.85 9.98 13.02
C LYS A 440 -8.86 8.54 12.55
N PHE A 441 -9.92 8.18 11.83
CA PHE A 441 -10.08 6.89 11.21
C PHE A 441 -8.99 6.55 10.17
N MET A 442 -8.43 7.57 9.51
CA MET A 442 -7.34 7.41 8.53
C MET A 442 -5.95 7.44 9.17
N LEU A 443 -5.84 7.78 10.46
CA LEU A 443 -4.56 8.11 11.09
C LEU A 443 -3.61 6.91 11.14
N MET A 444 -4.14 5.72 11.43
CA MET A 444 -3.34 4.48 11.46
C MET A 444 -2.67 4.19 10.12
N GLY A 445 -3.44 4.24 9.02
CA GLY A 445 -2.92 4.03 7.67
C GLY A 445 -1.87 5.08 7.28
N LEU A 446 -2.08 6.34 7.65
CA LEU A 446 -1.13 7.43 7.41
C LEU A 446 0.18 7.26 8.18
N MET A 447 0.13 6.79 9.42
CA MET A 447 1.34 6.49 10.21
C MET A 447 2.15 5.35 9.59
N VAL A 448 1.48 4.28 9.15
CA VAL A 448 2.13 3.16 8.46
C VAL A 448 2.76 3.63 7.15
N LEU A 449 2.04 4.42 6.35
CA LEU A 449 2.53 4.96 5.08
C LEU A 449 3.78 5.83 5.26
N LEU A 450 3.77 6.73 6.24
CA LEU A 450 4.92 7.60 6.53
C LEU A 450 6.16 6.78 6.92
N LEU A 451 5.99 5.74 7.74
CA LEU A 451 7.08 4.84 8.11
C LEU A 451 7.50 3.93 6.94
N ALA A 452 6.58 3.58 6.04
CA ALA A 452 6.87 2.78 4.86
C ALA A 452 7.84 3.50 3.93
N TRP A 453 7.52 4.75 3.58
CA TRP A 453 8.38 5.59 2.74
C TRP A 453 9.73 5.85 3.40
N ALA A 454 9.77 6.10 4.71
CA ALA A 454 11.03 6.24 5.43
C ALA A 454 11.88 4.94 5.39
N LEU A 455 11.24 3.76 5.46
CA LEU A 455 11.93 2.48 5.33
C LEU A 455 12.42 2.23 3.89
N ALA A 456 11.67 2.68 2.89
CA ALA A 456 12.07 2.61 1.49
C ALA A 456 13.25 3.54 1.18
N ASP A 457 13.24 4.78 1.67
CA ASP A 457 14.38 5.72 1.60
C ASP A 457 15.65 5.11 2.21
N ILE A 458 15.52 4.44 3.36
CA ILE A 458 16.62 3.70 3.98
C ILE A 458 17.09 2.53 3.11
N SER A 459 16.14 1.79 2.54
CA SER A 459 16.45 0.64 1.68
C SER A 459 17.20 1.07 0.42
N LYS A 460 16.83 2.22 -0.14
CA LYS A 460 17.51 2.90 -1.26
C LYS A 460 18.92 3.33 -0.86
N ASP A 461 19.06 4.01 0.28
CA ASP A 461 20.37 4.45 0.78
C ASP A 461 21.33 3.28 1.04
N LEU A 462 20.80 2.13 1.47
CA LEU A 462 21.56 0.90 1.71
C LEU A 462 21.88 0.09 0.44
N GLY A 463 21.37 0.47 -0.73
CA GLY A 463 21.53 -0.31 -1.97
C GLY A 463 20.82 -1.67 -1.91
N THR A 464 19.71 -1.76 -1.17
CA THR A 464 19.02 -3.04 -0.91
C THR A 464 18.59 -3.72 -2.19
N ALA A 465 18.06 -2.96 -3.15
CA ALA A 465 17.71 -3.46 -4.47
C ALA A 465 18.93 -4.13 -5.13
N ASP A 466 20.05 -3.41 -5.27
CA ASP A 466 21.28 -3.89 -5.92
C ASP A 466 21.82 -5.19 -5.28
N PHE A 467 21.75 -5.30 -3.96
CA PHE A 467 22.12 -6.53 -3.26
C PHE A 467 21.20 -7.71 -3.60
N ILE A 468 19.89 -7.48 -3.62
CA ILE A 468 18.93 -8.53 -3.96
C ILE A 468 19.13 -8.95 -5.43
N VAL A 469 19.30 -7.99 -6.35
CA VAL A 469 19.58 -8.26 -7.77
C VAL A 469 20.80 -9.17 -7.93
N SER A 470 21.94 -8.76 -7.38
CA SER A 470 23.21 -9.47 -7.51
C SER A 470 23.22 -10.86 -6.85
N THR A 471 22.40 -11.08 -5.82
CA THR A 471 22.38 -12.35 -5.08
C THR A 471 21.31 -13.31 -5.61
N LEU A 472 20.13 -12.81 -5.96
CA LEU A 472 18.93 -13.61 -6.24
C LEU A 472 18.46 -13.53 -7.70
N GLY A 473 18.94 -12.56 -8.49
CA GLY A 473 18.49 -12.31 -9.87
C GLY A 473 18.56 -13.53 -10.78
N ASP A 474 19.61 -14.35 -10.61
CA ASP A 474 19.84 -15.55 -11.45
C ASP A 474 19.30 -16.84 -10.81
N SER A 475 18.91 -16.80 -9.52
CA SER A 475 18.48 -17.98 -8.76
C SER A 475 16.98 -18.20 -8.79
N ILE A 476 16.19 -17.15 -9.05
CA ILE A 476 14.72 -17.20 -9.03
C ILE A 476 14.18 -17.32 -10.46
N SER A 477 13.36 -18.34 -10.70
CA SER A 477 12.62 -18.49 -11.96
C SER A 477 11.63 -17.33 -12.12
N MET A 478 11.82 -16.52 -13.14
CA MET A 478 11.02 -15.33 -13.46
C MET A 478 9.49 -15.62 -13.46
N PRO A 479 8.98 -16.70 -14.08
CA PRO A 479 7.54 -17.02 -14.04
C PRO A 479 6.97 -17.37 -12.65
N ILE A 480 7.77 -17.87 -11.72
CA ILE A 480 7.29 -18.36 -10.42
C ILE A 480 7.30 -17.25 -9.37
N LEU A 481 8.05 -16.17 -9.61
CA LEU A 481 8.24 -15.06 -8.69
C LEU A 481 6.92 -14.47 -8.13
N PRO A 482 5.87 -14.16 -8.94
CA PRO A 482 4.61 -13.66 -8.40
C PRO A 482 3.98 -14.59 -7.35
N SER A 483 4.09 -15.91 -7.56
CA SER A 483 3.52 -16.91 -6.65
C SER A 483 4.27 -17.00 -5.32
N ILE A 484 5.59 -16.89 -5.36
CA ILE A 484 6.43 -16.82 -4.15
C ILE A 484 6.08 -15.56 -3.36
N VAL A 485 5.95 -14.42 -4.04
CA VAL A 485 5.58 -13.15 -3.43
C VAL A 485 4.20 -13.21 -2.79
N PHE A 486 3.21 -13.82 -3.45
CA PHE A 486 1.88 -14.02 -2.87
C PHE A 486 1.96 -14.78 -1.54
N LEU A 487 2.73 -15.87 -1.49
CA LEU A 487 2.90 -16.68 -0.28
C LEU A 487 3.63 -15.92 0.83
N ILE A 488 4.66 -15.15 0.50
CA ILE A 488 5.40 -14.33 1.48
C ILE A 488 4.49 -13.23 2.04
N ALA A 489 3.73 -12.54 1.18
CA ALA A 489 2.79 -11.52 1.59
C ALA A 489 1.68 -12.10 2.48
N ALA A 490 1.08 -13.22 2.07
CA ALA A 490 0.05 -13.92 2.83
C ALA A 490 0.56 -14.39 4.20
N ALA A 491 1.74 -15.02 4.27
CA ALA A 491 2.31 -15.51 5.52
C ALA A 491 2.67 -14.36 6.47
N THR A 492 3.26 -13.29 5.94
CA THR A 492 3.65 -12.11 6.72
C THR A 492 2.41 -11.41 7.28
N ALA A 493 1.40 -11.18 6.44
CA ALA A 493 0.19 -10.48 6.84
C ALA A 493 -0.64 -11.32 7.82
N PHE A 494 -0.62 -12.65 7.66
CA PHE A 494 -1.30 -13.55 8.60
C PHE A 494 -0.73 -13.41 10.00
N GLY A 495 0.59 -13.28 10.13
CA GLY A 495 1.26 -13.16 11.42
C GLY A 495 1.36 -11.76 12.00
N SER A 496 1.38 -10.71 11.16
CA SER A 496 1.37 -9.32 11.63
C SER A 496 -0.03 -8.81 11.97
N GLY A 497 -1.08 -9.39 11.35
CA GLY A 497 -2.46 -8.93 11.49
C GLY A 497 -2.75 -7.60 10.77
N SER A 498 -1.92 -7.20 9.81
CA SER A 498 -2.12 -5.93 9.09
C SER A 498 -1.68 -6.02 7.64
N SER A 499 -2.63 -5.83 6.72
CA SER A 499 -2.37 -5.81 5.29
C SER A 499 -1.61 -4.56 4.85
N TRP A 500 -1.98 -3.38 5.36
CA TRP A 500 -1.28 -2.11 5.11
C TRP A 500 0.21 -2.21 5.45
N GLY A 501 0.55 -2.76 6.62
CA GLY A 501 1.93 -2.94 7.04
C GLY A 501 2.74 -3.82 6.11
N VAL A 502 2.17 -4.92 5.63
CA VAL A 502 2.88 -5.85 4.75
C VAL A 502 3.07 -5.30 3.35
N MET A 503 2.07 -4.60 2.81
CA MET A 503 2.23 -3.88 1.55
C MET A 503 3.35 -2.84 1.63
N ALA A 504 3.38 -2.06 2.71
CA ALA A 504 4.43 -1.09 3.00
C ALA A 504 5.84 -1.69 3.07
N ILE A 505 5.98 -2.87 3.69
CA ILE A 505 7.28 -3.54 3.84
C ILE A 505 7.73 -4.18 2.52
N LEU A 506 6.82 -4.83 1.80
CA LEU A 506 7.19 -5.68 0.66
C LEU A 506 7.28 -4.91 -0.67
N MET A 507 6.45 -3.90 -0.91
CA MET A 507 6.39 -3.24 -2.22
C MET A 507 7.73 -2.61 -2.65
N PRO A 508 8.44 -1.86 -1.78
CA PRO A 508 9.73 -1.25 -2.12
C PRO A 508 10.85 -2.25 -2.42
N LEU A 509 10.67 -3.52 -2.01
CA LEU A 509 11.66 -4.59 -2.24
C LEU A 509 11.29 -5.42 -3.47
N VAL A 510 10.02 -5.74 -3.59
CA VAL A 510 9.50 -6.68 -4.58
C VAL A 510 9.50 -6.08 -5.98
N ILE A 511 9.17 -4.80 -6.14
CA ILE A 511 9.17 -4.16 -7.46
C ILE A 511 10.59 -4.12 -8.06
N PRO A 512 11.63 -3.60 -7.36
CA PRO A 512 13.00 -3.64 -7.87
C PRO A 512 13.52 -5.05 -8.12
N LEU A 513 13.23 -5.99 -7.21
CA LEU A 513 13.60 -7.40 -7.38
C LEU A 513 12.99 -7.99 -8.65
N THR A 514 11.71 -7.72 -8.90
CA THR A 514 10.99 -8.24 -10.07
C THR A 514 11.56 -7.65 -11.35
N TRP A 515 11.79 -6.34 -11.37
CA TRP A 515 12.40 -5.67 -12.52
C TRP A 515 13.77 -6.24 -12.85
N ALA A 516 14.59 -6.48 -11.83
CA ALA A 516 15.92 -7.02 -11.98
C ALA A 516 15.95 -8.48 -12.44
N VAL A 517 15.12 -9.34 -11.86
CA VAL A 517 14.96 -10.73 -12.32
C VAL A 517 14.50 -10.75 -13.78
N MET A 518 13.57 -9.87 -14.16
CA MET A 518 13.17 -9.72 -15.55
C MET A 518 14.33 -9.25 -16.43
N GLY A 519 15.09 -8.23 -16.01
CA GLY A 519 16.26 -7.72 -16.73
C GLY A 519 17.33 -8.79 -16.98
N ASN A 520 17.77 -9.49 -15.93
CA ASN A 520 18.80 -10.53 -16.01
C ASN A 520 18.41 -11.70 -16.93
N ASN A 521 17.11 -12.01 -16.99
CA ASN A 521 16.59 -13.08 -17.86
C ASN A 521 16.23 -12.59 -19.27
N GLY A 522 16.57 -11.35 -19.65
CA GLY A 522 16.20 -10.75 -20.93
C GLY A 522 14.70 -10.55 -21.11
N GLY A 523 13.95 -10.60 -20.01
CA GLY A 523 12.50 -10.52 -19.93
C GLY A 523 11.97 -9.14 -19.54
N ALA A 524 12.80 -8.10 -19.42
CA ALA A 524 12.35 -6.70 -19.27
C ALA A 524 11.79 -6.15 -20.60
N THR A 525 10.80 -6.85 -21.14
CA THR A 525 10.17 -6.57 -22.43
C THR A 525 8.67 -6.34 -22.23
N PRO A 526 7.99 -5.58 -23.11
CA PRO A 526 6.54 -5.35 -23.02
C PRO A 526 5.70 -6.63 -22.90
N GLU A 527 6.13 -7.72 -23.53
CA GLU A 527 5.43 -9.02 -23.50
C GLU A 527 5.39 -9.65 -22.10
N ASN A 528 6.41 -9.38 -21.29
CA ASN A 528 6.61 -9.98 -19.96
C ASN A 528 6.19 -9.06 -18.80
N MET A 529 5.65 -7.86 -19.10
CA MET A 529 5.15 -6.95 -18.06
C MET A 529 4.04 -7.55 -17.19
N HIS A 530 3.35 -8.58 -17.69
CA HIS A 530 2.40 -9.36 -16.90
C HIS A 530 3.00 -9.92 -15.59
N ILE A 531 4.32 -10.19 -15.55
CA ILE A 531 5.01 -10.68 -14.35
C ILE A 531 5.14 -9.58 -13.31
N LEU A 532 5.49 -8.35 -13.73
CA LEU A 532 5.54 -7.19 -12.86
C LEU A 532 4.14 -6.85 -12.32
N TYR A 533 3.14 -6.75 -13.21
CA TYR A 533 1.76 -6.48 -12.83
C TYR A 533 1.20 -7.54 -11.89
N SER A 534 1.45 -8.82 -12.18
CA SER A 534 1.05 -9.94 -11.31
C SER A 534 1.78 -9.91 -9.98
N THR A 535 3.05 -9.52 -9.94
CA THR A 535 3.82 -9.48 -8.70
C THR A 535 3.34 -8.37 -7.77
N ILE A 536 3.09 -7.17 -8.32
CA ILE A 536 2.45 -6.06 -7.58
C ILE A 536 1.10 -6.52 -7.02
N ALA A 537 0.26 -7.13 -7.86
CA ALA A 537 -1.02 -7.69 -7.44
C ALA A 537 -0.86 -8.75 -6.33
N CYS A 538 0.20 -9.56 -6.36
CA CYS A 538 0.43 -10.58 -5.34
C CYS A 538 0.82 -10.03 -3.97
N VAL A 539 1.55 -8.91 -3.91
CA VAL A 539 1.78 -8.19 -2.65
C VAL A 539 0.47 -7.67 -2.07
N LEU A 540 -0.34 -7.02 -2.90
CA LEU A 540 -1.61 -6.43 -2.48
C LEU A 540 -2.60 -7.52 -2.04
N THR A 541 -2.77 -8.55 -2.86
CA THR A 541 -3.80 -9.57 -2.66
C THR A 541 -3.40 -10.66 -1.68
N GLY A 542 -2.11 -10.99 -1.57
CA GLY A 542 -1.61 -11.90 -0.52
C GLY A 542 -1.83 -11.30 0.86
N SER A 543 -1.56 -10.01 1.01
CA SER A 543 -1.85 -9.27 2.25
C SER A 543 -3.34 -9.27 2.60
N VAL A 544 -4.23 -9.07 1.62
CA VAL A 544 -5.70 -9.07 1.82
C VAL A 544 -6.27 -10.48 2.06
N TRP A 545 -5.62 -11.53 1.56
CA TRP A 545 -6.00 -12.91 1.90
C TRP A 545 -5.85 -13.20 3.40
N ALA A 546 -4.81 -12.64 4.01
CA ALA A 546 -4.60 -12.78 5.44
C ALA A 546 -5.68 -12.08 6.27
N ASP A 547 -6.27 -11.00 5.77
CA ASP A 547 -7.37 -10.27 6.43
C ASP A 547 -8.60 -11.12 6.67
N HIS A 548 -8.81 -12.22 5.93
CA HIS A 548 -9.92 -13.16 6.18
C HIS A 548 -9.52 -14.40 6.98
N CYS A 549 -8.22 -14.65 7.12
CA CYS A 549 -7.72 -15.88 7.72
C CYS A 549 -7.13 -15.66 9.11
N SER A 550 -6.60 -14.46 9.38
CA SER A 550 -5.87 -14.18 10.60
C SER A 550 -6.80 -13.73 11.73
N PRO A 551 -6.75 -14.38 12.91
CA PRO A 551 -7.54 -13.95 14.06
C PRO A 551 -7.06 -12.65 14.69
N ILE A 552 -5.89 -12.15 14.29
CA ILE A 552 -5.32 -10.90 14.80
C ILE A 552 -5.40 -9.78 13.76
N SER A 553 -6.07 -10.02 12.62
CA SER A 553 -6.32 -8.97 11.64
C SER A 553 -7.27 -7.92 12.20
N ASP A 554 -6.90 -6.65 12.09
CA ASP A 554 -7.71 -5.50 12.48
C ASP A 554 -9.08 -5.50 11.80
N THR A 555 -9.14 -5.77 10.51
CA THR A 555 -10.38 -5.87 9.73
C THR A 555 -11.23 -7.06 10.18
N THR A 556 -10.64 -8.23 10.46
CA THR A 556 -11.36 -9.38 11.03
C THR A 556 -11.97 -9.02 12.39
N ILE A 557 -11.20 -8.40 13.29
CA ILE A 557 -11.64 -7.99 14.63
C ILE A 557 -12.80 -7.00 14.51
N LEU A 558 -12.61 -5.93 13.73
CA LEU A 558 -13.63 -4.90 13.50
C LEU A 558 -14.91 -5.49 12.90
N THR A 559 -14.78 -6.43 11.96
CA THR A 559 -15.93 -7.07 11.31
C THR A 559 -16.71 -7.95 12.28
N SER A 560 -16.01 -8.71 13.12
CA SER A 560 -16.66 -9.54 14.14
C SER A 560 -17.45 -8.69 15.14
N MET A 561 -16.88 -7.55 15.56
CA MET A 561 -17.52 -6.57 16.43
C MET A 561 -18.73 -5.90 15.79
N ALA A 562 -18.55 -5.34 14.59
CA ALA A 562 -19.62 -4.65 13.85
C ALA A 562 -20.80 -5.58 13.53
N SER A 563 -20.53 -6.87 13.32
CA SER A 563 -21.55 -7.88 13.04
C SER A 563 -22.16 -8.49 14.30
N GLY A 564 -21.52 -8.33 15.46
CA GLY A 564 -21.93 -8.89 16.73
C GLY A 564 -21.74 -10.41 16.81
N CYS A 565 -20.62 -10.93 16.29
CA CYS A 565 -20.19 -12.31 16.48
C CYS A 565 -18.85 -12.41 17.22
N GLU A 566 -18.61 -13.55 17.88
CA GLU A 566 -17.28 -13.82 18.43
C GLU A 566 -16.24 -13.91 17.30
N LEU A 567 -15.08 -13.31 17.53
CA LEU A 567 -13.95 -13.27 16.61
C LEU A 567 -13.59 -14.66 16.06
N MET A 568 -13.43 -15.64 16.95
CA MET A 568 -13.04 -16.99 16.53
C MET A 568 -14.14 -17.73 15.77
N ASP A 569 -15.41 -17.43 16.03
CA ASP A 569 -16.52 -17.97 15.25
C ASP A 569 -16.51 -17.40 13.83
N HIS A 570 -16.25 -16.11 13.68
CA HIS A 570 -16.07 -15.47 12.36
C HIS A 570 -14.92 -16.13 11.60
N VAL A 571 -13.72 -16.15 12.17
CA VAL A 571 -12.51 -16.75 11.55
C VAL A 571 -12.76 -18.19 11.12
N ARG A 572 -13.29 -19.04 12.00
CA ARG A 572 -13.54 -20.46 11.70
C ARG A 572 -14.56 -20.67 10.58
N THR A 573 -15.60 -19.84 10.54
CA THR A 573 -16.67 -19.99 9.55
C THR A 573 -16.28 -19.42 8.19
N GLN A 574 -15.44 -18.38 8.12
CA GLN A 574 -14.98 -17.82 6.85
C GLN A 574 -13.75 -18.53 6.24
N MET A 575 -12.89 -19.11 7.07
CA MET A 575 -11.61 -19.71 6.62
C MET A 575 -11.74 -20.71 5.46
N PRO A 576 -12.73 -21.64 5.41
CA PRO A 576 -12.88 -22.54 4.26
C PRO A 576 -13.11 -21.81 2.93
N TYR A 577 -13.81 -20.67 2.96
CA TYR A 577 -14.07 -19.84 1.78
C TYR A 577 -12.80 -19.11 1.33
N ALA A 578 -12.10 -18.50 2.27
CA ALA A 578 -10.85 -17.77 2.02
C ALA A 578 -9.73 -18.71 1.52
N VAL A 579 -9.60 -19.90 2.09
CA VAL A 579 -8.64 -20.92 1.62
C VAL A 579 -8.99 -21.40 0.22
N SER A 580 -10.28 -21.65 -0.09
CA SER A 580 -10.72 -22.04 -1.43
C SER A 580 -10.40 -20.97 -2.49
N ALA A 581 -10.73 -19.71 -2.20
CA ALA A 581 -10.48 -18.59 -3.10
C ALA A 581 -8.97 -18.30 -3.23
N GLY A 582 -8.22 -18.34 -2.14
CA GLY A 582 -6.76 -18.14 -2.12
C GLY A 582 -5.99 -19.23 -2.84
N ALA A 583 -6.35 -20.50 -2.65
CA ALA A 583 -5.74 -21.61 -3.37
C ALA A 583 -6.02 -21.54 -4.88
N ALA A 584 -7.24 -21.16 -5.27
CA ALA A 584 -7.55 -20.93 -6.69
C ALA A 584 -6.81 -19.71 -7.26
N ALA A 585 -6.72 -18.61 -6.50
CA ALA A 585 -5.96 -17.43 -6.89
C ALA A 585 -4.48 -17.78 -7.13
N LEU A 586 -3.86 -18.57 -6.24
CA LEU A 586 -2.48 -18.99 -6.38
C LEU A 586 -2.27 -19.99 -7.53
N LEU A 587 -2.99 -21.12 -7.51
CA LEU A 587 -2.72 -22.26 -8.40
C LEU A 587 -3.30 -22.10 -9.80
N LEU A 588 -4.47 -21.45 -9.93
CA LEU A 588 -5.16 -21.26 -11.21
C LEU A 588 -5.03 -19.84 -11.74
N GLY A 589 -4.67 -18.87 -10.89
CA GLY A 589 -4.47 -17.46 -11.25
C GLY A 589 -3.00 -17.13 -11.41
N THR A 590 -2.36 -16.74 -10.31
CA THR A 590 -1.00 -16.19 -10.26
C THR A 590 0.06 -17.08 -10.89
N LEU A 591 0.06 -18.39 -10.58
CA LEU A 591 1.10 -19.29 -11.09
C LEU A 591 1.07 -19.40 -12.62
N PRO A 592 -0.06 -19.73 -13.28
CA PRO A 592 -0.16 -19.68 -14.74
C PRO A 592 0.04 -18.28 -15.33
N ALA A 593 -0.38 -17.22 -14.62
CA ALA A 593 -0.22 -15.85 -15.08
C ALA A 593 1.26 -15.50 -15.27
N GLY A 594 2.14 -15.95 -14.36
CA GLY A 594 3.58 -15.76 -14.50
C GLY A 594 4.20 -16.49 -15.70
N PHE A 595 3.54 -17.53 -16.25
CA PHE A 595 3.93 -18.18 -17.51
C PHE A 595 3.31 -17.53 -18.76
N GLY A 596 2.67 -16.35 -18.62
CA GLY A 596 2.08 -15.61 -19.73
C GLY A 596 0.66 -16.03 -20.11
N ALA A 597 -0.03 -16.84 -19.28
CA ALA A 597 -1.43 -17.14 -19.53
C ALA A 597 -2.32 -15.90 -19.31
N PRO A 598 -3.31 -15.65 -20.18
CA PRO A 598 -4.10 -14.42 -20.14
C PRO A 598 -4.99 -14.36 -18.89
N TRP A 599 -4.88 -13.26 -18.14
CA TRP A 599 -5.57 -13.05 -16.85
C TRP A 599 -7.08 -13.34 -16.90
N TRP A 600 -7.77 -13.01 -18.00
CA TRP A 600 -9.22 -13.19 -18.10
C TRP A 600 -9.62 -14.68 -18.19
N VAL A 601 -8.81 -15.51 -18.85
CA VAL A 601 -9.03 -16.98 -18.87
C VAL A 601 -8.83 -17.54 -17.47
N LEU A 602 -7.75 -17.12 -16.81
CA LEU A 602 -7.41 -17.58 -15.47
C LEU A 602 -8.46 -17.19 -14.45
N LEU A 603 -9.01 -15.97 -14.55
CA LEU A 603 -10.12 -15.52 -13.73
C LEU A 603 -11.37 -16.38 -13.97
N LEU A 604 -11.72 -16.69 -15.22
CA LEU A 604 -12.84 -17.58 -15.54
C LEU A 604 -12.63 -19.00 -15.00
N LEU A 605 -11.41 -19.54 -15.08
CA LEU A 605 -11.04 -20.83 -14.49
C LEU A 605 -11.17 -20.80 -12.96
N GLY A 606 -10.70 -19.72 -12.33
CA GLY A 606 -10.86 -19.46 -10.90
C GLY A 606 -12.33 -19.43 -10.51
N ILE A 607 -13.17 -18.66 -11.21
CA ILE A 607 -14.62 -18.60 -10.97
C ILE A 607 -15.26 -19.99 -11.16
N GLY A 608 -14.90 -20.70 -12.23
CA GLY A 608 -15.36 -22.06 -12.50
C GLY A 608 -15.03 -23.03 -11.37
N SER A 609 -13.82 -22.93 -10.81
CA SER A 609 -13.40 -23.74 -9.65
C SER A 609 -14.27 -23.45 -8.42
N GLN A 610 -14.60 -22.18 -8.15
CA GLN A 610 -15.46 -21.82 -7.01
C GLN A 610 -16.89 -22.32 -7.21
N VAL A 611 -17.42 -22.30 -8.44
CA VAL A 611 -18.72 -22.91 -8.77
C VAL A 611 -18.71 -24.41 -8.49
N ILE A 612 -17.61 -25.11 -8.83
CA ILE A 612 -17.46 -26.54 -8.56
C ILE A 612 -17.40 -26.80 -7.05
N VAL A 613 -16.62 -26.03 -6.30
CA VAL A 613 -16.53 -26.13 -4.83
C VAL A 613 -17.91 -25.98 -4.20
N VAL A 614 -18.67 -24.94 -4.56
CA VAL A 614 -20.03 -24.72 -4.04
C VAL A 614 -20.99 -25.84 -4.46
N LYS A 615 -20.84 -26.42 -5.66
CA LYS A 615 -21.66 -27.55 -6.08
C LYS A 615 -21.38 -28.84 -5.30
N ILE A 616 -20.11 -29.14 -5.02
CA ILE A 616 -19.68 -30.38 -4.36
C ILE A 616 -19.88 -30.30 -2.85
N PHE A 617 -19.43 -29.21 -2.21
CA PHE A 617 -19.42 -29.08 -0.74
C PHE A 617 -20.62 -28.32 -0.20
N GLY A 618 -21.31 -27.54 -1.04
CA GLY A 618 -22.40 -26.67 -0.61
C GLY A 618 -23.68 -27.44 -0.22
N ARG A 619 -24.17 -27.15 0.99
CA ARG A 619 -25.43 -27.64 1.56
C ARG A 619 -26.44 -26.50 1.64
N LYS A 620 -27.70 -26.77 1.32
CA LYS A 620 -28.76 -25.74 1.34
C LYS A 620 -29.08 -25.31 2.77
N THR A 621 -29.02 -24.00 3.00
CA THR A 621 -29.24 -23.32 4.30
C THR A 621 -30.25 -22.17 4.19
N SER A 622 -30.68 -21.81 2.97
CA SER A 622 -31.65 -20.74 2.70
C SER A 622 -32.66 -21.05 1.59
#